data_AF-A0A5C9C248-F1
#
_entry.id   AF-A0A5C9C248-F1
#
_cell.length_a   1.000
_cell.length_b   1.000
_cell.length_c   1.000
_cell.angle_alpha   90.00
_cell.angle_beta   90.00
_cell.angle_gamma   90.00
#
_symmetry.space_group_name_H-M   'P 1'
#
loop_
_entity.id
_entity.type
_entity.pdbx_description
1 polymer ?
#
loop_
_entity_poly.entity_id
_entity_poly.type
_entity_poly.pdbx_seq_one_letter_code
_entity_poly.pdbx_strand_id
1 'polypeptide(L)'
;MQIVVKDLAFGRINMSIEKDIQQQTFRNSYQKATVNIIFSANWLTEQIKIFLDEEHITPQQYNILRILRGSMKPLSTLQIRERMLDKMSDTSRIVDRLVLKELVEKKLSTADK
;
A
#
# COMPACT_ATOMS: atom_id res chain seq x y z
N MET A 1 33.66 16.38 -32.79
CA MET A 1 33.48 15.19 -31.93
C MET A 1 32.17 15.36 -31.18
N GLN A 2 31.15 14.56 -31.47
CA GLN A 2 29.84 14.65 -30.81
C GLN A 2 29.62 13.40 -29.96
N ILE A 3 29.26 13.61 -28.70
CA ILE A 3 28.89 12.56 -27.75
C ILE A 3 27.36 12.59 -27.69
N VAL A 4 26.73 11.50 -28.13
CA VAL A 4 25.28 11.32 -28.06
C VAL A 4 24.99 10.27 -27.00
N VAL A 5 23.99 10.53 -26.17
CA VAL A 5 23.49 9.54 -25.21
C VAL A 5 23.00 8.35 -26.02
N LYS A 6 23.67 7.18 -25.88
CA LYS A 6 23.07 5.92 -26.30
C LYS A 6 21.77 5.82 -25.54
N ASP A 7 20.65 5.68 -26.25
CA ASP A 7 19.39 5.25 -25.66
C ASP A 7 19.71 4.05 -24.75
N LEU A 8 19.79 4.33 -23.46
CA LEU A 8 19.71 3.30 -22.44
C LEU A 8 18.28 2.83 -22.60
N ALA A 9 18.12 1.76 -23.38
CA ALA A 9 16.93 0.95 -23.37
C ALA A 9 16.79 0.41 -21.94
N PHE A 10 16.33 1.25 -21.01
CA PHE A 10 15.42 0.83 -19.97
C PHE A 10 14.37 0.03 -20.72
N GLY A 11 14.45 -1.30 -20.60
CA GLY A 11 13.75 -2.23 -21.47
C GLY A 11 12.35 -1.71 -21.69
N ARG A 12 11.96 -1.54 -22.97
CA ARG A 12 10.61 -1.14 -23.33
C ARG A 12 9.66 -2.07 -22.58
N ILE A 13 9.14 -1.62 -21.43
CA ILE A 13 8.03 -2.27 -20.80
C ILE A 13 6.93 -2.04 -21.81
N ASN A 14 6.59 -3.08 -22.55
CA ASN A 14 5.57 -3.05 -23.56
C ASN A 14 4.21 -3.03 -22.81
N MET A 15 3.98 -1.98 -22.01
CA MET A 15 2.76 -1.77 -21.22
C MET A 15 1.68 -1.32 -22.17
N SER A 16 1.06 -2.30 -22.81
CA SER A 16 -0.24 -2.09 -23.43
C SER A 16 -1.22 -2.79 -22.51
N ILE A 17 -1.89 -2.01 -21.66
CA ILE A 17 -2.97 -2.52 -20.81
C ILE A 17 -3.98 -3.32 -21.63
N GLU A 18 -4.20 -2.96 -22.89
CA GLU A 18 -5.01 -3.71 -23.85
C GLU A 18 -4.68 -5.21 -23.90
N LYS A 19 -3.39 -5.56 -23.82
CA LYS A 19 -2.93 -6.95 -23.82
C LYS A 19 -3.16 -7.61 -22.47
N ASP A 20 -2.79 -6.91 -21.40
CA ASP A 20 -2.86 -7.45 -20.04
C ASP A 20 -4.29 -7.75 -19.60
N ILE A 21 -5.25 -6.92 -20.00
CA ILE A 21 -6.68 -7.12 -19.71
C ILE A 21 -7.48 -7.67 -20.90
N GLN A 22 -6.81 -8.02 -22.00
CA GLN A 22 -7.43 -8.55 -23.22
C GLN A 22 -8.57 -7.67 -23.78
N GLN A 23 -8.42 -6.35 -23.73
CA GLN A 23 -9.39 -5.37 -24.20
C GLN A 23 -8.83 -4.55 -25.36
N GLN A 24 -9.41 -4.70 -26.55
CA GLN A 24 -8.88 -4.06 -27.77
C GLN A 24 -9.28 -2.59 -27.91
N THR A 25 -10.43 -2.18 -27.37
CA THR A 25 -10.97 -0.82 -27.55
C THR A 25 -11.46 -0.21 -26.25
N PHE A 26 -11.37 1.11 -26.16
CA PHE A 26 -11.96 1.91 -25.09
C PHE A 26 -12.87 2.96 -25.72
N ARG A 27 -13.94 3.33 -25.01
CA ARG A 27 -14.86 4.40 -25.43
C ARG A 27 -14.13 5.72 -25.65
N ASN A 28 -13.16 6.03 -24.80
CA ASN A 28 -12.33 7.24 -24.87
C ASN A 28 -11.06 7.09 -24.00
N SER A 29 -10.16 8.07 -24.06
CA SER A 29 -8.92 8.13 -23.27
C SER A 29 -9.17 8.15 -21.76
N TYR A 30 -10.28 8.76 -21.30
CA TYR A 30 -10.65 8.78 -19.88
C TYR A 30 -10.94 7.38 -19.35
N GLN A 31 -11.75 6.58 -20.07
CA GLN A 31 -12.01 5.20 -19.69
C GLN A 31 -10.72 4.39 -19.64
N LYS A 32 -9.85 4.52 -20.66
CA LYS A 32 -8.56 3.84 -20.71
C LYS A 32 -7.70 4.20 -19.49
N ALA A 33 -7.61 5.48 -19.15
CA ALA A 33 -6.82 5.95 -18.01
C ALA A 33 -7.38 5.41 -16.68
N THR A 34 -8.70 5.43 -16.48
CA THR A 34 -9.33 4.88 -15.28
C THR A 34 -9.01 3.40 -15.12
N VAL A 35 -9.17 2.61 -16.19
CA VAL A 35 -8.86 1.17 -16.18
C VAL A 35 -7.38 0.95 -15.91
N ASN A 36 -6.49 1.78 -16.47
CA ASN A 36 -5.05 1.70 -16.24
C ASN A 36 -4.63 1.99 -14.80
N ILE A 37 -5.26 2.98 -14.16
CA ILE A 37 -5.01 3.28 -12.75
C ILE A 37 -5.46 2.12 -11.87
N ILE A 38 -6.65 1.57 -12.11
CA ILE A 38 -7.17 0.43 -11.35
C ILE A 38 -6.25 -0.80 -11.51
N PHE A 39 -5.89 -1.14 -12.75
CA PHE A 39 -5.00 -2.25 -13.05
C PHE A 39 -3.65 -2.09 -12.35
N SER A 40 -3.03 -0.92 -12.50
CA SER A 40 -1.73 -0.62 -11.88
C SER A 40 -1.80 -0.66 -10.35
N ALA A 41 -2.88 -0.13 -9.76
CA ALA A 41 -3.10 -0.16 -8.32
C ALA A 41 -3.26 -1.60 -7.78
N ASN A 42 -3.98 -2.45 -8.50
CA ASN A 42 -4.14 -3.86 -8.15
C ASN A 42 -2.81 -4.60 -8.24
N TRP A 43 -2.09 -4.44 -9.35
CA TRP A 43 -0.76 -5.03 -9.52
C TRP A 43 0.19 -4.61 -8.40
N LEU A 44 0.26 -3.31 -8.09
CA LEU A 44 1.09 -2.80 -7.00
C LEU A 44 0.65 -3.38 -5.64
N THR A 45 -0.64 -3.50 -5.41
CA THR A 45 -1.18 -4.11 -4.18
C THR A 45 -0.75 -5.57 -4.04
N GLU A 46 -0.73 -6.33 -5.14
CA GLU A 46 -0.23 -7.71 -5.14
C GLU A 46 1.27 -7.77 -4.87
N GLN A 47 2.07 -6.90 -5.47
CA GLN A 47 3.52 -6.83 -5.19
C GLN A 47 3.79 -6.51 -3.73
N ILE A 48 3.05 -5.56 -3.15
CA ILE A 48 3.14 -5.24 -1.71
C ILE A 48 2.75 -6.44 -0.86
N LYS A 49 1.69 -7.18 -1.21
CA LYS A 49 1.29 -8.39 -0.47
C LYS A 49 2.39 -9.44 -0.45
N ILE A 50 2.98 -9.75 -1.61
CA ILE A 50 4.09 -10.71 -1.72
C ILE A 50 5.23 -10.32 -0.79
N PHE A 51 5.63 -9.04 -0.82
CA PHE A 51 6.66 -8.52 0.07
C PHE A 51 6.30 -8.64 1.56
N LEU A 52 5.06 -8.33 1.93
CA LEU A 52 4.62 -8.39 3.33
C LEU A 52 4.45 -9.83 3.85
N ASP A 53 4.16 -10.78 2.96
CA ASP A 53 4.01 -12.20 3.32
C ASP A 53 5.33 -12.80 3.83
N GLU A 54 6.48 -12.35 3.33
CA GLU A 54 7.82 -12.72 3.81
C GLU A 54 8.02 -12.34 5.30
N GLU A 55 7.40 -11.24 5.73
CA GLU A 55 7.43 -10.75 7.11
C GLU A 55 6.23 -11.25 7.94
N HIS A 56 5.38 -12.09 7.36
CA HIS A 56 4.12 -12.55 7.96
C HIS A 56 3.22 -11.40 8.45
N ILE A 57 3.13 -10.33 7.66
CA ILE A 57 2.35 -9.11 7.97
C ILE A 57 1.22 -8.98 6.95
N THR A 58 0.00 -8.69 7.41
CA THR A 58 -1.12 -8.40 6.49
C THR A 58 -1.06 -6.94 6.00
N PRO A 59 -1.70 -6.61 4.86
CA PRO A 59 -1.80 -5.22 4.41
C PRO A 59 -2.41 -4.26 5.44
N GLN A 60 -3.37 -4.73 6.24
CA GLN A 60 -3.98 -3.94 7.31
C GLN A 60 -3.00 -3.73 8.48
N GLN A 61 -2.23 -4.75 8.84
CA GLN A 61 -1.16 -4.62 9.84
C GLN A 61 -0.09 -3.64 9.37
N TYR A 62 0.36 -3.74 8.12
CA TYR A 62 1.26 -2.77 7.51
C TYR A 62 0.69 -1.35 7.54
N ASN A 63 -0.63 -1.19 7.32
CA ASN A 63 -1.28 0.12 7.42
C ASN A 63 -1.19 0.70 8.83
N ILE A 64 -1.32 -0.11 9.88
CA ILE A 64 -1.11 0.36 11.25
C ILE A 64 0.36 0.75 11.46
N LEU A 65 1.30 -0.09 11.02
CA LEU A 65 2.74 0.16 11.17
C LEU A 65 3.17 1.45 10.44
N ARG A 66 2.67 1.71 9.22
CA ARG A 66 3.00 2.95 8.49
C ARG A 66 2.42 4.19 9.17
N ILE A 67 1.22 4.09 9.75
CA ILE A 67 0.58 5.20 10.48
C ILE A 67 1.39 5.52 11.73
N LEU A 68 1.78 4.50 12.50
CA LEU A 68 2.60 4.66 13.69
C LEU A 68 3.98 5.22 13.36
N ARG A 69 4.65 4.70 12.32
CA ARG A 69 5.96 5.17 11.86
C ARG A 69 5.94 6.64 11.39
N GLY A 70 4.84 7.08 10.79
CA GLY A 70 4.64 8.47 10.38
C GLY A 70 4.23 9.41 11.52
N SER A 71 3.95 8.89 12.71
CA SER A 71 3.54 9.69 13.86
C SER A 71 4.73 10.02 14.75
N MET A 72 4.91 11.31 15.07
CA MET A 72 5.93 11.75 16.03
C MET A 72 5.56 11.47 17.49
N LYS A 73 4.34 10.98 17.74
CA LYS A 73 3.79 10.73 19.08
C LYS A 73 3.03 9.40 19.10
N PRO A 74 2.91 8.74 20.27
CA PRO A 74 2.03 7.60 20.45
C PRO A 74 0.59 7.94 20.02
N LEU A 75 -0.12 6.97 19.45
CA LEU A 75 -1.50 7.14 19.00
C LEU A 75 -2.42 6.17 19.73
N SER A 76 -3.64 6.62 20.03
CA SER A 76 -4.71 5.72 20.47
C SER A 76 -5.24 4.88 19.31
N THR A 77 -5.87 3.74 19.61
CA THR A 77 -6.49 2.90 18.58
C THR A 77 -7.53 3.67 17.75
N LEU A 78 -8.25 4.62 18.36
CA LEU A 78 -9.19 5.49 17.67
C LEU A 78 -8.51 6.36 16.62
N GLN A 79 -7.40 7.01 16.99
CA GLN A 79 -6.62 7.84 16.06
C GLN A 79 -5.99 7.03 14.94
N ILE A 80 -5.57 5.79 15.22
CA ILE A 80 -5.09 4.86 14.18
C ILE A 80 -6.23 4.56 13.19
N ARG A 81 -7.41 4.18 13.69
CA ARG A 81 -8.59 3.84 12.88
C ARG A 81 -9.00 4.97 11.93
N GLU A 82 -8.95 6.22 12.40
CA GLU A 82 -9.30 7.40 11.59
C GLU A 82 -8.40 7.58 10.37
N ARG A 83 -7.15 7.11 10.45
CA ARG A 83 -6.13 7.22 9.40
C ARG A 83 -6.00 5.97 8.53
N MET A 84 -6.69 4.88 8.87
CA MET A 84 -6.67 3.67 8.05
C MET A 84 -7.33 3.92 6.70
N LEU A 85 -6.78 3.29 5.67
CA LEU A 85 -7.30 3.33 4.30
C LEU A 85 -8.65 2.60 4.21
N ASP A 86 -8.78 1.48 4.92
CA ASP A 86 -10.03 0.74 5.11
C ASP A 86 -10.48 0.87 6.56
N LYS A 87 -11.59 1.60 6.76
CA LYS A 87 -12.15 1.91 8.09
C LYS A 87 -13.04 0.80 8.64
N MET A 88 -13.35 -0.26 7.86
CA MET A 88 -14.18 -1.39 8.32
C MET A 88 -13.40 -2.40 9.17
N SER A 89 -12.10 -2.22 9.33
CA SER A 89 -11.23 -3.13 10.08
C SER A 89 -11.40 -2.99 11.60
N ASP A 90 -11.40 -4.12 12.33
CA ASP A 90 -11.29 -4.15 13.81
C ASP A 90 -9.86 -3.77 14.22
N THR A 91 -9.59 -2.46 14.28
CA THR A 91 -8.27 -1.90 14.55
C THR A 91 -7.69 -2.39 15.88
N SER A 92 -8.53 -2.51 16.93
CA SER A 92 -8.09 -2.98 18.26
C SER A 92 -7.49 -4.37 18.16
N ARG A 93 -8.20 -5.31 17.51
CA ARG A 93 -7.73 -6.68 17.34
C ARG A 93 -6.47 -6.77 16.49
N ILE A 94 -6.33 -5.91 15.48
CA ILE A 94 -5.11 -5.88 14.65
C ILE A 94 -3.92 -5.38 15.47
N VAL A 95 -4.11 -4.34 16.30
CA VAL A 95 -3.08 -3.86 17.23
C VAL A 95 -2.68 -4.96 18.21
N ASP A 96 -3.63 -5.70 18.79
CA ASP A 96 -3.32 -6.81 19.71
C ASP A 96 -2.44 -7.88 19.05
N ARG A 97 -2.75 -8.24 17.80
CA ARG A 97 -1.92 -9.19 17.03
C ARG A 97 -0.52 -8.64 16.74
N LEU A 98 -0.38 -7.33 16.54
CA LEU A 98 0.92 -6.69 16.34
C LEU A 98 1.75 -6.65 17.63
N VAL A 99 1.10 -6.48 18.79
CA VAL A 99 1.76 -6.59 20.11
C VAL A 99 2.29 -8.01 20.32
N LEU A 100 1.49 -9.03 20.00
CA LEU A 100 1.92 -10.43 20.08
C LEU A 100 3.08 -10.77 19.15
N LYS A 101 3.22 -10.01 18.05
CA LYS A 101 4.37 -10.09 17.11
C LYS A 101 5.56 -9.23 17.55
N GLU A 102 5.46 -8.54 18.68
CA GLU A 102 6.49 -7.62 19.21
C GLU A 102 6.82 -6.45 18.26
N LEU A 103 5.92 -6.13 17.33
CA LEU A 103 6.11 -5.05 16.35
C LEU A 103 5.62 -3.69 16.87
N VAL A 104 4.78 -3.70 17.92
CA VAL A 104 4.26 -2.49 18.58
C VAL A 104 4.15 -2.71 20.08
N GLU A 105 4.27 -1.64 20.85
CA GLU A 105 4.09 -1.66 22.30
C GLU A 105 2.87 -0.81 22.68
N LYS A 106 2.05 -1.30 23.62
CA LYS A 106 1.00 -0.49 24.25
C LYS A 106 1.55 0.15 25.52
N LYS A 107 1.47 1.48 25.60
CA LYS A 107 1.74 2.22 26.83
C LYS A 107 0.43 2.74 27.40
N LEU A 108 0.24 2.54 28.70
CA LEU A 108 -0.87 3.15 29.42
C LEU A 108 -0.66 4.67 29.42
N SER A 109 -1.67 5.40 28.96
CA SER A 109 -1.70 6.86 29.09
C SER A 109 -1.83 7.19 30.58
N THR A 110 -0.92 8.01 31.11
CA THR A 110 -1.01 8.50 32.49
C THR A 110 -2.15 9.50 32.71
N ALA A 111 -2.84 9.90 31.64
CA ALA A 111 -3.92 10.89 31.65
C ALA A 111 -5.33 10.30 31.83
N ASP A 112 -5.47 8.97 31.82
CA ASP A 112 -6.75 8.28 32.07
C ASP A 112 -6.69 7.59 33.44
N LYS A 113 -6.95 8.36 34.50
CA LYS A 113 -7.37 7.88 35.83
C LYS A 113 -8.50 8.75 36.35
#